data_AF-A0A812SSW3-F1
#
_entry.id   AF-A0A812SSW3-F1
#
_cell.length_a   1.000
_cell.length_b   1.000
_cell.length_c   1.000
_cell.angle_alpha   90.00
_cell.angle_beta   90.00
_cell.angle_gamma   90.00
#
_symmetry.space_group_name_H-M   'P 1'
#
loop_
_entity.id
_entity.type
_entity.pdbx_description
1 polymer ?
#
loop_
_entity_poly.entity_id
_entity_poly.type
_entity_poly.pdbx_seq_one_letter_code
_entity_poly.pdbx_strand_id
1 'polypeptide(L)'
;MPEGLLTSEYGLPFIIGYVSSYMLVTMGIFNVILAVYVDITMKAAKESDAMNAEQHARESIRVARTTRELLKIFSAAYHSFREHQSGDDEPMRSPSAANFMEPIRSASAANFIEDGGQDQVAITKELFLLIVQDNQVQKLMDDLDLPPDRANLFEMLDADGSGTLQTTELLQGLLKVRGEVNKSDTVASLLATKAVQNLVTDLK
;
A
#
# COMPACT_ATOMS: atom_id res chain seq x y z
N MET A 1 -65.48 26.47 10.51
CA MET A 1 -64.37 26.48 11.48
C MET A 1 -64.85 25.80 12.76
N PRO A 2 -64.53 24.52 13.00
CA PRO A 2 -65.01 23.78 14.16
C PRO A 2 -63.95 23.66 15.28
N GLU A 3 -62.95 24.54 15.35
CA GLU A 3 -61.93 24.46 16.41
C GLU A 3 -62.42 24.99 17.77
N GLY A 4 -63.58 25.65 17.81
CA GLY A 4 -64.15 26.22 19.05
C GLY A 4 -65.02 25.27 19.89
N LEU A 5 -65.44 24.12 19.36
CA LEU A 5 -66.46 23.28 20.01
C LEU A 5 -65.92 22.53 21.24
N LEU A 6 -64.67 22.05 21.19
CA LEU A 6 -64.03 21.35 22.30
C LEU A 6 -63.77 22.27 23.51
N THR A 7 -63.43 23.54 23.25
CA THR A 7 -63.15 24.54 24.27
C THR A 7 -64.41 24.94 25.05
N SER A 8 -65.58 24.98 24.39
CA SER A 8 -66.85 25.30 25.05
C SER A 8 -67.44 24.14 25.85
N GLU A 9 -67.13 22.89 25.49
CA GLU A 9 -67.77 21.71 26.08
C GLU A 9 -66.96 21.08 27.23
N TYR A 10 -65.62 21.12 27.18
CA TYR A 10 -64.72 20.50 28.18
C TYR A 10 -63.90 21.51 29.00
N GLY A 11 -63.84 22.77 28.55
CA GLY A 11 -63.12 23.86 29.22
C GLY A 11 -61.60 23.86 28.99
N LEU A 12 -61.00 25.04 29.15
CA LEU A 12 -59.56 25.28 29.05
C LEU A 12 -58.64 24.35 29.87
N PRO A 13 -58.92 24.01 31.15
CA PRO A 13 -58.00 23.20 31.93
C PRO A 13 -57.82 21.77 31.38
N PHE A 14 -58.87 21.21 30.78
CA PHE A 14 -58.82 19.89 30.14
C PHE A 14 -57.90 19.90 28.91
N ILE A 15 -57.99 20.95 28.09
CA ILE A 15 -57.16 21.12 26.88
C ILE A 15 -55.69 21.27 27.25
N ILE A 16 -55.38 22.07 28.27
CA ILE A 16 -54.00 22.26 28.74
C ILE A 16 -53.42 20.92 29.23
N GLY A 17 -54.20 20.15 29.98
CA GLY A 17 -53.80 18.80 30.41
C GLY A 17 -53.55 17.86 29.23
N TYR A 18 -54.45 17.86 28.25
CA TYR A 18 -54.30 17.05 27.04
C TYR A 18 -53.04 17.44 26.25
N VAL A 19 -52.84 18.72 25.94
CA VAL A 19 -51.66 19.22 25.20
C VAL A 19 -50.36 18.93 25.95
N SER A 20 -50.35 19.12 27.28
CA SER A 20 -49.18 18.81 28.11
C SER A 20 -48.85 17.32 28.08
N SER A 21 -49.87 16.45 28.20
CA SER A 21 -49.68 15.00 28.11
C SER A 21 -49.19 14.57 26.72
N TYR A 22 -49.73 15.17 25.65
CA TYR A 22 -49.35 14.89 24.27
C TYR A 22 -47.91 15.32 23.98
N MET A 23 -47.52 16.51 24.43
CA MET A 23 -46.14 17.00 24.31
C MET A 23 -45.15 16.11 25.08
N LEU A 24 -45.52 15.67 26.28
CA LEU A 24 -44.68 14.77 27.07
C LEU A 24 -44.51 13.42 26.37
N VAL A 25 -45.60 12.82 25.89
CA VAL A 25 -45.56 11.52 25.19
C VAL A 25 -44.78 11.61 23.88
N THR A 26 -45.00 12.64 23.06
CA THR A 26 -44.29 12.80 21.77
C THR A 26 -42.80 13.05 21.98
N MET A 27 -42.42 13.94 22.90
CA MET A 27 -41.02 14.18 23.23
C MET A 27 -40.35 12.95 23.86
N GLY A 28 -41.06 12.25 24.75
CA GLY A 28 -40.57 11.04 25.41
C GLY A 28 -40.31 9.90 24.43
N ILE A 29 -41.30 9.58 23.59
CA ILE A 29 -41.16 8.50 22.60
C ILE A 29 -40.09 8.85 21.56
N PHE A 30 -40.03 10.11 21.08
CA PHE A 30 -39.02 10.52 20.13
C PHE A 30 -37.59 10.39 20.69
N ASN A 31 -37.38 10.81 21.95
CA ASN A 31 -36.08 10.67 22.60
C ASN A 31 -35.68 9.19 22.79
N VAL A 32 -36.64 8.30 23.07
CA VAL A 32 -36.37 6.85 23.16
C VAL A 32 -35.97 6.28 21.80
N ILE A 33 -36.68 6.64 20.73
CA ILE A 33 -36.36 6.17 19.37
C ILE A 33 -35.00 6.71 18.92
N LEU A 34 -34.71 8.00 19.15
CA LEU A 34 -33.42 8.60 18.83
C LEU A 34 -32.28 7.91 19.58
N ALA A 35 -32.46 7.62 20.87
CA ALA A 35 -31.45 6.92 21.65
C ALA A 35 -31.11 5.54 21.07
N VAL A 36 -32.14 4.77 20.65
CA VAL A 36 -31.94 3.46 20.02
C VAL A 36 -31.26 3.59 18.65
N TYR A 37 -31.66 4.57 17.84
CA TYR A 37 -31.07 4.78 16.51
C TYR A 37 -29.60 5.21 16.59
N VAL A 38 -29.26 6.10 17.53
CA VAL A 38 -27.89 6.50 17.81
C VAL A 38 -27.06 5.30 18.29
N ASP A 39 -27.59 4.45 19.16
CA ASP A 39 -26.87 3.25 19.61
C ASP A 39 -26.58 2.27 18.45
N ILE A 40 -27.54 2.04 17.56
CA ILE A 40 -27.35 1.19 16.37
C ILE A 40 -26.27 1.79 15.45
N THR A 41 -26.36 3.08 15.15
CA THR A 41 -25.41 3.75 14.24
C THR A 41 -24.01 3.83 14.85
N MET A 42 -23.89 4.12 16.15
CA MET A 42 -22.59 4.14 16.84
C MET A 42 -21.96 2.75 16.92
N LYS A 43 -22.75 1.69 17.16
CA LYS A 43 -22.25 0.31 17.13
C LYS A 43 -21.71 -0.06 15.74
N ALA A 44 -22.46 0.24 14.68
CA ALA A 44 -22.01 -0.01 13.31
C ALA A 44 -20.76 0.79 12.95
N ALA A 45 -20.68 2.07 13.35
CA ALA A 45 -19.49 2.89 13.15
C ALA A 45 -18.27 2.33 13.89
N LYS A 46 -18.43 1.94 15.15
CA LYS A 46 -17.33 1.38 15.96
C LYS A 46 -16.85 0.02 15.43
N GLU A 47 -17.76 -0.82 14.95
CA GLU A 47 -17.40 -2.08 14.29
C GLU A 47 -16.62 -1.84 13.00
N SER A 48 -17.06 -0.88 12.17
CA SER A 48 -16.32 -0.46 10.97
C SER A 48 -14.92 0.05 11.30
N ASP A 49 -14.77 0.90 12.33
CA ASP A 49 -13.47 1.42 12.74
C ASP A 49 -12.53 0.31 13.24
N ALA A 50 -13.06 -0.63 14.04
CA ALA A 50 -12.30 -1.76 14.55
C ALA A 50 -11.87 -2.71 13.43
N MET A 51 -12.77 -3.04 12.49
CA MET A 51 -12.46 -3.88 11.33
C MET A 51 -11.40 -3.23 10.43
N ASN A 52 -11.50 -1.92 10.17
CA ASN A 52 -10.52 -1.19 9.38
C ASN A 52 -9.14 -1.19 10.06
N ALA A 53 -9.08 -0.93 11.37
CA ALA A 53 -7.82 -0.95 12.11
C ALA A 53 -7.14 -2.33 12.08
N GLU A 54 -7.91 -3.40 12.27
CA GLU A 54 -7.39 -4.77 12.18
C GLU A 54 -6.92 -5.11 10.76
N GLN A 55 -7.67 -4.69 9.74
CA GLN A 55 -7.31 -4.88 8.35
C GLN A 55 -5.98 -4.19 8.00
N HIS A 56 -5.80 -2.94 8.43
CA HIS A 56 -4.55 -2.22 8.23
C HIS A 56 -3.36 -2.89 8.93
N ALA A 57 -3.56 -3.40 10.15
CA ALA A 57 -2.51 -4.12 10.87
C ALA A 57 -2.09 -5.40 10.12
N ARG A 58 -3.07 -6.23 9.72
CA ARG A 58 -2.81 -7.47 8.96
C ARG A 58 -2.12 -7.19 7.62
N GLU A 59 -2.56 -6.16 6.91
CA GLU A 59 -1.99 -5.76 5.63
C GLU A 59 -0.55 -5.28 5.78
N SER A 60 -0.25 -4.48 6.81
CA SER A 60 1.12 -4.00 7.08
C SER A 60 2.11 -5.13 7.31
N ILE A 61 1.70 -6.20 8.00
CA ILE A 61 2.51 -7.38 8.26
C ILE A 61 2.75 -8.17 6.96
N ARG A 62 1.70 -8.38 6.16
CA ARG A 62 1.83 -9.06 4.86
C ARG A 62 2.84 -8.35 3.98
N VAL A 63 2.72 -7.03 3.86
CA VAL A 63 3.58 -6.19 3.02
C VAL A 63 5.02 -6.26 3.47
N ALA A 64 5.27 -6.08 4.77
CA ALA A 64 6.63 -6.17 5.31
C ALA A 64 7.27 -7.53 5.03
N ARG A 65 6.50 -8.63 5.08
CA ARG A 65 6.98 -9.97 4.75
C ARG A 65 7.33 -10.09 3.26
N THR A 66 6.42 -9.69 2.37
CA THR A 66 6.64 -9.78 0.92
C THR A 66 7.80 -8.88 0.47
N THR A 67 7.92 -7.67 1.00
CA THR A 67 9.05 -6.77 0.73
C THR A 67 10.37 -7.35 1.21
N ARG A 68 10.39 -7.98 2.40
CA ARG A 68 11.59 -8.65 2.91
C ARG A 68 11.99 -9.84 2.05
N GLU A 69 11.03 -10.62 1.55
CA GLU A 69 11.28 -11.73 0.64
C GLU A 69 11.87 -11.24 -0.69
N LEU A 70 11.31 -10.17 -1.24
CA LEU A 70 11.83 -9.53 -2.45
C LEU A 70 13.28 -9.06 -2.25
N LEU A 71 13.57 -8.33 -1.16
CA LEU A 71 14.92 -7.87 -0.82
C LEU A 71 15.92 -9.03 -0.66
N LYS A 72 15.50 -10.16 -0.08
CA LYS A 72 16.34 -11.36 0.02
C LYS A 72 16.73 -11.90 -1.36
N ILE A 73 15.78 -11.96 -2.29
CA ILE A 73 16.07 -12.43 -3.66
C ILE A 73 17.06 -11.50 -4.34
N PHE A 74 16.87 -10.19 -4.23
CA PHE A 74 17.78 -9.20 -4.80
C PHE A 74 19.19 -9.27 -4.19
N SER A 75 19.30 -9.40 -2.87
CA SER A 75 20.60 -9.55 -2.19
C SER A 75 21.30 -10.86 -2.57
N ALA A 76 20.58 -11.99 -2.62
CA ALA A 76 21.15 -13.27 -3.02
C ALA A 76 21.70 -13.22 -4.47
N ALA A 77 20.92 -12.65 -5.39
CA ALA A 77 21.33 -12.50 -6.78
C ALA A 77 22.58 -11.61 -6.92
N TYR A 78 22.69 -10.55 -6.11
CA TYR A 78 23.88 -9.68 -6.10
C TYR A 78 25.14 -10.40 -5.62
N HIS A 79 25.07 -11.16 -4.52
CA HIS A 79 26.22 -11.90 -4.02
C HIS A 79 26.71 -12.96 -5.01
N SER A 80 25.78 -13.68 -5.68
CA SER A 80 26.15 -14.65 -6.72
C SER A 80 26.87 -14.00 -7.90
N PHE A 81 26.50 -12.77 -8.27
CA PHE A 81 27.16 -12.02 -9.33
C PHE A 81 28.58 -11.56 -8.93
N ARG A 82 28.75 -11.08 -7.69
CA ARG A 82 30.04 -10.62 -7.17
C ARG A 82 31.06 -11.75 -6.99
N GLU A 83 30.59 -12.92 -6.56
CA GLU A 83 31.45 -14.11 -6.35
C GLU A 83 32.03 -14.62 -7.68
N HIS A 84 31.25 -14.59 -8.77
CA HIS A 84 31.72 -14.97 -10.12
C HIS A 84 32.72 -14.00 -10.73
N GLN A 85 32.79 -12.76 -10.25
CA GLN A 85 33.72 -11.75 -10.75
C GLN A 85 35.06 -11.74 -9.98
N SER A 86 35.13 -12.48 -8.87
CA SER A 86 36.30 -12.51 -7.97
C SER A 86 37.18 -13.77 -8.13
N GLY A 87 36.86 -14.66 -9.07
CA GLY A 87 37.68 -15.81 -9.45
C GLY A 87 38.55 -15.50 -10.67
N ASP A 88 39.85 -15.76 -10.54
CA ASP A 88 40.96 -15.35 -11.41
C ASP A 88 40.79 -15.59 -12.94
N ASP A 89 41.33 -14.64 -13.73
CA ASP A 89 41.82 -14.73 -15.12
C ASP A 89 41.13 -15.72 -16.11
N GLU A 90 40.03 -15.33 -16.75
CA GLU A 90 39.60 -15.91 -18.05
C GLU A 90 38.87 -14.85 -18.90
N PRO A 91 39.07 -14.79 -20.24
CA PRO A 91 38.56 -13.72 -21.06
C PRO A 91 37.03 -13.82 -21.23
N MET A 92 36.39 -12.69 -20.92
CA MET A 92 35.03 -12.24 -21.26
C MET A 92 34.26 -13.16 -22.23
N ARG A 93 33.62 -14.19 -21.71
CA ARG A 93 32.44 -14.80 -22.34
C ARG A 93 31.21 -14.12 -21.76
N SER A 94 30.42 -13.49 -22.64
CA SER A 94 29.13 -12.89 -22.27
C SER A 94 28.35 -13.86 -21.38
N PRO A 95 27.94 -13.44 -20.18
CA PRO A 95 27.26 -14.35 -19.26
C PRO A 95 25.90 -14.69 -19.88
N SER A 96 25.68 -15.97 -20.15
CA SER A 96 24.43 -16.48 -20.71
C SER A 96 23.34 -16.42 -19.66
N ALA A 97 22.16 -15.89 -20.03
CA ALA A 97 20.95 -15.79 -19.20
C ALA A 97 20.60 -17.10 -18.45
N ALA A 98 21.01 -18.25 -18.99
CA ALA A 98 20.76 -19.56 -18.39
C ALA A 98 21.49 -19.81 -17.05
N ASN A 99 22.68 -19.25 -16.84
CA ASN A 99 23.46 -19.45 -15.60
C ASN A 99 22.97 -18.58 -14.43
N PHE A 100 22.10 -17.60 -14.69
CA PHE A 100 21.57 -16.69 -13.68
C PHE A 100 20.32 -17.22 -12.96
N MET A 101 19.61 -18.19 -13.56
CA MET A 101 18.31 -18.66 -13.08
C MET A 101 18.43 -19.80 -12.04
N GLU A 102 19.57 -20.51 -11.99
CA GLU A 102 19.78 -21.60 -11.03
C GLU A 102 19.78 -21.15 -9.55
N PRO A 103 20.46 -20.06 -9.15
CA PRO A 103 20.54 -19.65 -7.75
C PRO A 103 19.27 -18.98 -7.21
N ILE A 104 18.39 -18.42 -8.04
CA ILE A 104 17.11 -17.84 -7.57
C ILE A 104 16.23 -18.95 -6.95
N ARG A 105 16.23 -20.14 -7.57
CA ARG A 105 15.50 -21.32 -7.06
C ARG A 105 16.06 -21.82 -5.73
N SER A 106 17.37 -21.69 -5.48
CA SER A 106 17.99 -22.12 -4.22
C SER A 106 17.85 -21.07 -3.11
N ALA A 107 17.82 -19.77 -3.44
CA ALA A 107 17.60 -18.67 -2.51
C ALA A 107 16.22 -18.76 -1.83
N SER A 108 15.20 -19.23 -2.56
CA SER A 108 13.86 -19.50 -1.99
C SER A 108 13.86 -20.60 -0.91
N ALA A 109 14.88 -21.47 -0.86
CA ALA A 109 15.01 -22.55 0.11
C ALA A 109 15.92 -22.19 1.31
N ALA A 110 16.71 -21.12 1.20
CA ALA A 110 17.68 -20.77 2.23
C ALA A 110 17.08 -19.83 3.28
N ASN A 111 16.79 -20.39 4.45
CA ASN A 111 16.51 -19.63 5.69
C ASN A 111 17.78 -18.93 6.18
N PHE A 112 18.19 -17.84 5.53
CA PHE A 112 19.14 -16.91 6.12
C PHE A 112 18.38 -16.00 7.09
N ILE A 113 18.55 -16.31 8.37
CA ILE A 113 18.29 -15.44 9.51
C ILE A 113 19.59 -14.69 9.78
N GLU A 114 19.47 -13.38 9.96
CA GLU A 114 20.47 -12.45 10.51
C GLU A 114 21.85 -12.43 9.83
N ASP A 115 22.11 -11.36 9.08
CA ASP A 115 23.31 -10.61 9.37
C ASP A 115 23.06 -9.11 9.21
N GLY A 116 23.45 -8.36 10.24
CA GLY A 116 23.43 -6.89 10.30
C GLY A 116 24.61 -6.27 9.55
N GLY A 117 25.12 -6.94 8.52
CA GLY A 117 26.11 -6.39 7.61
C GLY A 117 25.40 -5.44 6.64
N GLN A 118 25.68 -4.15 6.77
CA GLN A 118 25.47 -3.19 5.68
C GLN A 118 26.47 -3.50 4.55
N ASP A 119 26.36 -4.67 3.94
CA ASP A 119 27.04 -4.91 2.69
C ASP A 119 26.32 -4.01 1.68
N GLN A 120 27.06 -3.04 1.14
CA GLN A 120 26.55 -2.10 0.15
C GLN A 120 26.25 -2.88 -1.13
N VAL A 121 25.06 -3.47 -1.16
CA VAL A 121 24.48 -4.14 -2.31
C VAL A 121 24.00 -3.03 -3.25
N ALA A 122 24.75 -2.81 -4.32
CA ALA A 122 24.44 -1.85 -5.37
C ALA A 122 23.94 -2.60 -6.61
N ILE A 123 22.62 -2.59 -6.81
CA ILE A 123 21.97 -3.34 -7.89
C ILE A 123 21.92 -2.46 -9.13
N THR A 124 22.63 -2.83 -10.20
CA THR A 124 22.57 -2.09 -11.47
C THR A 124 21.25 -2.33 -12.21
N LYS A 125 20.92 -1.45 -13.17
CA LYS A 125 19.71 -1.55 -14.00
C LYS A 125 19.61 -2.89 -14.72
N GLU A 126 20.72 -3.41 -15.23
CA GLU A 126 20.78 -4.66 -15.96
C GLU A 126 20.48 -5.85 -15.04
N LEU A 127 21.07 -5.87 -13.85
CA LEU A 127 20.84 -6.90 -12.86
C LEU A 127 19.38 -6.87 -12.38
N PHE A 128 18.83 -5.68 -12.15
CA PHE A 128 17.42 -5.52 -11.78
C PHE A 128 16.48 -6.06 -12.86
N LEU A 129 16.67 -5.66 -14.12
CA LEU A 129 15.85 -6.12 -15.25
C LEU A 129 15.94 -7.64 -15.46
N LEU A 130 17.09 -8.25 -15.13
CA LEU A 130 17.27 -9.69 -15.19
C LEU A 130 16.50 -10.40 -14.06
N ILE A 131 16.60 -9.91 -12.82
CA ILE A 131 15.90 -10.50 -11.66
C ILE A 131 14.38 -10.39 -11.81
N VAL A 132 13.88 -9.26 -12.34
CA VAL A 132 12.44 -9.05 -12.52
C VAL A 132 11.83 -9.89 -13.65
N GLN A 133 12.63 -10.53 -14.49
CA GLN A 133 12.13 -11.53 -15.45
C GLN A 133 11.70 -12.85 -14.78
N ASP A 134 12.15 -13.11 -13.55
CA ASP A 134 11.79 -14.33 -12.83
C ASP A 134 10.31 -14.32 -12.41
N ASN A 135 9.63 -15.46 -12.61
CA ASN A 135 8.19 -15.59 -12.34
C ASN A 135 7.86 -15.47 -10.83
N GLN A 136 8.75 -15.93 -9.95
CA GLN A 136 8.58 -15.80 -8.50
C GLN A 136 8.68 -14.33 -8.08
N VAL A 137 9.65 -13.61 -8.62
CA VAL A 137 9.84 -12.17 -8.36
C VAL A 137 8.64 -11.38 -8.88
N GLN A 138 8.15 -11.68 -10.09
CA GLN A 138 6.95 -11.05 -10.63
C GLN A 138 5.74 -11.25 -9.72
N LYS A 139 5.52 -12.49 -9.25
CA LYS A 139 4.42 -12.81 -8.34
C LYS A 139 4.53 -12.05 -7.01
N LEU A 140 5.72 -11.94 -6.42
CA LEU A 140 5.93 -11.18 -5.18
C LEU A 140 5.70 -9.69 -5.36
N MET A 141 6.07 -9.16 -6.53
CA MET A 141 5.82 -7.77 -6.89
C MET A 141 4.33 -7.50 -7.18
N ASP A 142 3.62 -8.44 -7.77
CA ASP A 142 2.17 -8.38 -7.98
C ASP A 142 1.44 -8.47 -6.63
N ASP A 143 1.91 -9.33 -5.71
CA ASP A 143 1.42 -9.41 -4.33
C ASP A 143 1.67 -8.12 -3.51
N LEU A 144 2.59 -7.26 -3.97
CA LEU A 144 2.88 -5.93 -3.43
C LEU A 144 2.12 -4.80 -4.15
N ASP A 145 1.22 -5.13 -5.08
CA ASP A 145 0.46 -4.18 -5.92
C ASP A 145 1.38 -3.22 -6.71
N LEU A 146 2.53 -3.70 -7.19
CA LEU A 146 3.46 -2.90 -7.97
C LEU A 146 3.07 -2.84 -9.45
N PRO A 147 3.28 -1.69 -10.12
CA PRO A 147 2.88 -1.51 -11.51
C PRO A 147 3.57 -2.55 -12.43
N PRO A 148 2.89 -3.01 -13.49
CA PRO A 148 3.45 -3.99 -14.43
C PRO A 148 4.61 -3.43 -15.26
N ASP A 149 4.77 -2.10 -15.27
CA ASP A 149 5.86 -1.42 -15.95
C ASP A 149 7.15 -1.44 -15.12
N ARG A 150 7.79 -2.61 -15.13
CA ARG A 150 8.97 -2.90 -14.31
C ARG A 150 10.23 -2.17 -14.76
N ALA A 151 10.33 -1.81 -16.04
CA ALA A 151 11.47 -1.06 -16.57
C ALA A 151 11.48 0.38 -16.06
N ASN A 152 10.32 1.04 -16.06
CA ASN A 152 10.17 2.39 -15.51
C ASN A 152 10.17 2.41 -13.98
N LEU A 153 9.83 1.28 -13.34
CA LEU A 153 9.94 1.12 -11.89
C LEU A 153 11.38 1.34 -11.41
N PHE A 154 12.40 0.80 -12.11
CA PHE A 154 13.80 1.03 -11.73
C PHE A 154 14.12 2.52 -11.65
N GLU A 155 13.71 3.30 -12.65
CA GLU A 155 13.99 4.73 -12.69
C GLU A 155 13.15 5.54 -11.69
N MET A 156 12.07 4.97 -11.17
CA MET A 156 11.26 5.56 -10.09
C MET A 156 11.88 5.25 -8.72
N LEU A 157 12.52 4.10 -8.59
CA LEU A 157 13.28 3.70 -7.40
C LEU A 157 14.63 4.45 -7.32
N ASP A 158 15.27 4.66 -8.47
CA ASP A 158 16.55 5.38 -8.64
C ASP A 158 16.29 6.89 -8.66
N ALA A 159 15.97 7.45 -7.48
CA ALA A 159 15.64 8.85 -7.32
C ALA A 159 16.86 9.77 -7.40
N ASP A 160 18.06 9.25 -7.12
CA ASP A 160 19.32 9.99 -7.20
C ASP A 160 19.96 9.94 -8.59
N GLY A 161 19.48 9.05 -9.47
CA GLY A 161 19.96 8.89 -10.83
C GLY A 161 21.38 8.34 -10.88
N SER A 162 21.81 7.64 -9.83
CA SER A 162 23.14 7.03 -9.75
C SER A 162 23.29 5.86 -10.72
N GLY A 163 22.19 5.32 -11.26
CA GLY A 163 22.17 4.14 -12.11
C GLY A 163 22.31 2.83 -11.32
N THR A 164 22.33 2.91 -9.99
CA THR A 164 22.41 1.76 -9.08
C THR A 164 21.39 1.92 -7.96
N LEU A 165 20.76 0.82 -7.55
CA LEU A 165 19.85 0.81 -6.41
C LEU A 165 20.53 0.18 -5.21
N GLN A 166 20.65 0.95 -4.13
CA GLN A 166 21.02 0.41 -2.83
C GLN A 166 19.85 -0.34 -2.21
N THR A 167 20.13 -1.30 -1.33
CA THR A 167 19.09 -2.04 -0.58
C THR A 167 18.10 -1.11 0.14
N THR A 168 18.59 0.01 0.69
CA THR A 168 17.78 1.02 1.37
C THR A 168 16.86 1.77 0.41
N GLU A 169 17.35 2.12 -0.79
CA GLU A 169 16.59 2.78 -1.84
C GLU A 169 15.54 1.85 -2.45
N LEU A 170 15.91 0.59 -2.66
CA LEU A 170 14.98 -0.45 -3.09
C LEU A 170 13.87 -0.63 -2.05
N LEU A 171 14.21 -0.78 -0.76
CA LEU A 171 13.22 -0.89 0.32
C LEU A 171 12.29 0.34 0.37
N GLN A 172 12.88 1.54 0.42
CA GLN A 172 12.12 2.78 0.55
C GLN A 172 11.28 3.05 -0.69
N GLY A 173 11.82 2.79 -1.87
CA GLY A 173 11.14 2.94 -3.14
C GLY A 173 9.99 1.93 -3.30
N LEU A 174 10.15 0.66 -2.91
CA LEU A 174 9.06 -0.32 -2.91
C LEU A 174 7.92 0.09 -1.98
N LEU A 175 8.24 0.60 -0.79
CA LEU A 175 7.25 1.12 0.16
C LEU A 175 6.56 2.39 -0.36
N LYS A 176 7.30 3.27 -1.04
CA LYS A 176 6.80 4.52 -1.61
C LYS A 176 5.89 4.29 -2.81
N VAL A 177 6.30 3.44 -3.76
CA VAL A 177 5.51 3.10 -4.94
C VAL A 177 4.19 2.47 -4.51
N ARG A 178 4.16 1.57 -3.52
CA ARG A 178 2.89 1.05 -2.99
C ARG A 178 2.00 2.16 -2.38
N GLY A 179 2.58 3.05 -1.59
CA GLY A 179 1.85 4.16 -0.97
C GLY A 179 1.27 5.15 -1.97
N GLU A 180 1.98 5.40 -3.07
CA GLU A 180 1.59 6.30 -4.16
C GLU A 180 0.69 5.62 -5.20
N VAL A 181 0.83 4.31 -5.46
CA VAL A 181 -0.02 3.57 -6.41
C VAL A 181 -1.47 3.44 -5.90
N ASN A 182 -1.67 3.41 -4.57
CA ASN A 182 -3.00 3.58 -3.96
C ASN A 182 -3.62 4.97 -4.21
N LYS A 183 -2.82 5.94 -4.68
CA LYS A 183 -3.23 7.28 -5.12
C LYS A 183 -2.83 7.46 -6.58
N SER A 184 -3.48 6.70 -7.47
CA SER A 184 -3.27 6.60 -8.93
C SER A 184 -2.91 7.91 -9.67
N ASP A 185 -3.23 9.08 -9.12
CA ASP A 185 -2.92 10.40 -9.66
C ASP A 185 -1.42 10.80 -9.57
N THR A 186 -0.63 10.20 -8.68
CA THR A 186 0.76 10.63 -8.43
C THR A 186 1.74 10.14 -9.50
N VAL A 187 1.59 8.88 -9.94
CA VAL A 187 2.47 8.25 -10.93
C VAL A 187 2.31 8.91 -12.30
N ALA A 188 1.09 9.27 -12.68
CA ALA A 188 0.82 9.99 -13.93
C ALA A 188 1.49 11.38 -13.96
N SER A 189 1.45 12.10 -12.84
CA SER A 189 2.12 13.39 -12.68
C SER A 189 3.65 13.27 -12.77
N LEU A 190 4.22 12.23 -12.15
CA LEU A 190 5.65 11.96 -12.19
C LEU A 190 6.14 11.60 -13.61
N LEU A 191 5.42 10.73 -14.32
CA LEU A 191 5.75 10.36 -15.71
C LEU A 191 5.62 11.56 -16.66
N ALA A 192 4.60 12.41 -16.48
CA ALA A 192 4.46 13.65 -17.24
C ALA A 192 5.64 14.61 -16.97
N THR A 193 6.09 14.72 -15.73
CA THR A 193 7.21 15.58 -15.35
C THR A 193 8.54 15.06 -15.92
N LYS A 194 8.76 13.73 -15.90
CA LYS A 194 9.93 13.12 -16.55
C LYS A 194 9.93 13.27 -18.07
N ALA A 195 8.77 13.14 -18.72
CA ALA A 195 8.65 13.37 -20.16
C ALA A 195 9.05 14.83 -20.53
N VAL A 196 8.64 15.80 -19.71
CA VAL A 196 9.05 17.20 -19.87
C VAL A 196 10.55 17.38 -19.61
N GLN A 197 11.09 16.77 -18.55
CA GLN A 197 12.52 16.83 -18.24
C GLN A 197 13.38 16.30 -19.39
N ASN A 198 13.00 15.16 -19.97
CA ASN A 198 13.73 14.57 -21.10
C ASN A 198 13.70 15.47 -22.33
N LEU A 199 12.55 16.06 -22.67
CA LEU A 199 12.44 17.04 -23.77
C LEU A 199 13.31 18.28 -23.57
N VAL A 200 13.43 18.76 -22.32
CA VAL A 200 14.29 19.90 -21.99
C VAL A 200 15.77 19.52 -22.04
N THR A 201 16.10 18.27 -21.70
CA THR A 201 17.49 17.78 -21.72
C THR A 201 17.99 17.54 -23.15
N ASP A 202 17.11 17.11 -24.06
CA ASP A 202 17.40 16.94 -25.49
C ASP A 202 17.54 18.26 -26.27
N LEU A 203 17.08 19.38 -25.70
CA LEU A 203 17.19 20.72 -26.30
C LEU A 203 18.51 21.43 -26.00
N LYS A 204 19.46 20.76 -25.35
CA LYS A 204 20.77 21.31 -24.94
C LYS A 204 21.90 20.69 -25.75
#